data_AF-A0A5K1CH91-F1
#
_entry.id   AF-A0A5K1CH91-F1
#
_cell.length_a   1.000
_cell.length_b   1.000
_cell.length_c   1.000
_cell.angle_alpha   90.00
_cell.angle_beta   90.00
_cell.angle_gamma   90.00
#
_symmetry.space_group_name_H-M   'P 1'
#
loop_
_entity.id
_entity.type
_entity.pdbx_description
1 polymer ?
#
loop_
_entity_poly.entity_id
_entity_poly.type
_entity_poly.pdbx_seq_one_letter_code
_entity_poly.pdbx_strand_id
1 'polypeptide(L)'
;VYEQSISAVCQIDWPKDRLLIQVLDDSDDDSIQCLIRAEVMKWSQRGVNIVYRHRLVRTGYKAGNLKSAMNCDYVKAYEFVAIFDADFQPNPDYLKQTIPYFK
;
A
#
# COMPACT_ATOMS: atom_id res chain seq x y z
N VAL A 1 13.86 0.40 6.30
CA VAL A 1 13.37 0.48 4.90
C VAL A 1 11.85 0.50 4.87
N TYR A 2 11.14 -0.55 5.33
CA TYR A 2 9.66 -0.59 5.33
C TYR A 2 9.00 0.64 5.98
N GLU A 3 9.51 1.11 7.12
CA GLU A 3 8.95 2.30 7.81
C GLU A 3 9.01 3.56 6.95
N GLN A 4 10.14 3.76 6.24
CA GLN A 4 10.34 4.94 5.39
C GLN A 4 9.40 4.90 4.19
N SER A 5 9.27 3.74 3.54
CA SER A 5 8.38 3.57 2.39
C SER A 5 6.91 3.70 2.77
N ILE A 6 6.45 3.06 3.86
CA ILE A 6 5.08 3.21 4.34
C ILE A 6 4.80 4.67 4.72
N SER A 7 5.73 5.30 5.45
CA SER A 7 5.61 6.72 5.83
C SER A 7 5.51 7.63 4.60
N ALA A 8 6.33 7.41 3.57
CA ALA A 8 6.30 8.20 2.34
C ALA A 8 4.95 8.06 1.60
N VAL A 9 4.43 6.83 1.46
CA VAL A 9 3.12 6.60 0.83
C VAL A 9 1.97 7.19 1.65
N CYS A 10 2.04 7.13 2.99
CA CYS A 10 1.06 7.75 3.89
C CYS A 10 1.06 9.29 3.86
N GLN A 11 2.14 9.89 3.35
CA GLN A 11 2.30 11.35 3.23
C GLN A 11 2.01 11.88 1.83
N ILE A 12 1.54 11.03 0.91
CA ILE A 12 1.10 11.47 -0.41
C ILE A 12 0.01 12.53 -0.26
N ASP A 13 0.20 13.65 -0.95
CA ASP A 13 -0.70 14.78 -1.00
C ASP A 13 -1.85 14.47 -1.96
N TRP A 14 -2.83 13.74 -1.44
CA TRP A 14 -4.07 13.38 -2.11
C TRP A 14 -5.24 13.40 -1.10
N PRO A 15 -6.48 13.69 -1.53
CA PRO A 15 -7.63 13.61 -0.62
C PRO A 15 -7.71 12.24 0.08
N LYS A 16 -7.65 12.24 1.41
CA LYS A 16 -7.55 11.02 2.23
C LYS A 16 -8.74 10.08 2.07
N ASP A 17 -9.93 10.65 1.83
CA ASP A 17 -11.17 9.94 1.51
C ASP A 17 -11.14 9.23 0.16
N ARG A 18 -10.22 9.63 -0.73
CA ARG A 18 -10.05 9.08 -2.09
C ARG A 18 -8.77 8.27 -2.24
N LEU A 19 -8.06 8.00 -1.15
CA LEU A 19 -6.84 7.21 -1.12
C LEU A 19 -7.07 5.95 -0.31
N LEU A 20 -6.56 4.83 -0.82
CA LEU A 20 -6.43 3.58 -0.08
C LEU A 20 -5.01 3.05 -0.28
N ILE A 21 -4.34 2.76 0.83
CA ILE A 21 -2.99 2.21 0.82
C ILE A 21 -3.07 0.74 1.20
N GLN A 22 -2.53 -0.14 0.36
CA GLN A 22 -2.41 -1.56 0.65
C GLN A 22 -0.95 -1.93 0.84
N VAL A 23 -0.60 -2.40 2.04
CA VAL A 23 0.73 -2.97 2.31
C VAL A 23 0.64 -4.48 2.10
N LEU A 24 1.26 -4.96 1.03
CA LEU A 24 1.25 -6.37 0.63
C LEU A 24 2.57 -7.02 1.07
N ASP A 25 2.50 -7.82 2.13
CA ASP A 25 3.65 -8.46 2.76
C ASP A 25 3.73 -9.94 2.36
N ASP A 26 4.84 -10.34 1.74
CA ASP A 26 5.14 -11.73 1.35
C ASP A 26 6.25 -12.37 2.22
N SER A 27 6.62 -11.74 3.34
CA SER A 27 7.65 -12.25 4.24
C SER A 27 7.16 -13.45 5.06
N ASP A 28 8.04 -14.43 5.25
CA ASP A 28 7.78 -15.61 6.08
C ASP A 28 8.30 -15.43 7.53
N ASP A 29 8.76 -14.22 7.89
CA ASP A 29 9.34 -13.88 9.19
C ASP A 29 8.31 -13.18 10.08
N ASP A 30 7.86 -13.87 11.12
CA ASP A 30 6.85 -13.37 12.07
C ASP A 30 7.25 -12.05 12.74
N SER A 31 8.55 -11.82 12.98
CA SER A 31 9.03 -10.59 13.61
C SER A 31 8.85 -9.39 12.66
N ILE A 32 9.16 -9.58 11.38
CA ILE A 32 8.98 -8.56 10.34
C ILE A 32 7.49 -8.30 10.13
N GLN A 33 6.66 -9.35 10.05
CA GLN A 33 5.21 -9.20 9.94
C GLN A 33 4.63 -8.39 11.10
N CYS A 34 5.09 -8.62 12.34
CA CYS A 34 4.64 -7.86 13.51
C CYS A 34 5.01 -6.37 13.40
N LEU A 35 6.22 -6.07 12.96
CA LEU A 35 6.69 -4.69 12.79
C LEU A 35 5.91 -3.94 11.71
N ILE A 36 5.65 -4.57 10.56
CA ILE A 36 4.87 -3.96 9.48
C ILE A 36 3.42 -3.72 9.94
N ARG A 37 2.80 -4.68 10.62
CA ARG A 37 1.45 -4.51 11.20
C ARG A 37 1.39 -3.37 12.19
N ALA A 38 2.40 -3.22 13.05
CA ALA A 38 2.46 -2.14 14.02
C ALA A 38 2.55 -0.76 13.32
N GLU A 39 3.36 -0.62 12.28
CA GLU A 39 3.47 0.63 11.53
C GLU A 39 2.17 0.95 10.78
N VAL A 40 1.52 -0.04 10.16
CA VAL A 40 0.21 0.13 9.53
C VAL A 40 -0.85 0.56 10.54
N MET A 41 -0.89 -0.07 11.72
CA MET A 41 -1.84 0.27 12.78
C MET A 41 -1.64 1.71 13.28
N LYS A 42 -0.40 2.14 13.45
CA LYS A 42 -0.05 3.52 13.83
C LYS A 42 -0.56 4.54 12.80
N TRP A 43 -0.44 4.27 11.51
CA TRP A 43 -0.97 5.17 10.48
C TRP A 43 -2.50 5.13 10.37
N SER A 44 -3.10 3.95 10.55
CA SER A 44 -4.55 3.79 10.61
C SER A 44 -5.16 4.62 11.75
N GLN A 45 -4.55 4.60 12.94
CA GLN A 45 -4.96 5.43 14.08
C GLN A 45 -4.84 6.95 13.83
N ARG A 46 -3.99 7.36 12.89
CA ARG A 46 -3.86 8.76 12.44
C ARG A 46 -4.90 9.15 11.38
N GLY A 47 -5.85 8.25 11.07
CA GLY A 47 -6.91 8.46 10.09
C GLY A 47 -6.47 8.25 8.64
N VAL A 48 -5.35 7.56 8.40
CA VAL A 48 -4.97 7.13 7.05
C VAL A 48 -5.72 5.85 6.71
N ASN A 49 -6.33 5.79 5.53
CA ASN A 49 -6.96 4.59 5.01
C ASN A 49 -5.90 3.62 4.49
N ILE A 50 -5.34 2.82 5.39
CA ILE A 50 -4.28 1.85 5.13
C ILE A 50 -4.66 0.47 5.62
N VAL A 51 -4.37 -0.56 4.81
CA VAL A 51 -4.65 -1.96 5.14
C VAL A 51 -3.39 -2.81 4.97
N TYR A 52 -3.15 -3.67 5.95
CA TYR A 52 -2.10 -4.68 5.89
C TYR A 52 -2.67 -5.98 5.33
N ARG A 53 -1.95 -6.61 4.40
CA ARG A 53 -2.27 -7.95 3.90
C ARG A 53 -1.03 -8.80 3.85
N HIS A 54 -1.16 -9.98 4.43
CA HIS A 54 -0.18 -11.05 4.33
C HIS A 54 -0.80 -12.27 3.67
N ARG A 55 0.02 -13.02 2.94
CA ARG A 55 -0.40 -14.21 2.21
C ARG A 55 0.37 -15.44 2.69
N LEU A 56 -0.37 -16.46 3.12
CA LEU A 56 0.16 -17.75 3.57
C LEU A 56 0.76 -18.63 2.45
N VAL A 57 0.41 -18.40 1.17
CA VAL A 57 0.81 -19.28 0.05
C VAL A 57 1.51 -18.46 -1.02
N ARG A 58 2.81 -18.65 -1.31
CA ARG A 58 3.55 -17.78 -2.24
C ARG A 58 3.42 -18.12 -3.74
N THR A 59 2.23 -18.50 -4.24
CA THR A 59 2.11 -18.85 -5.68
C THR A 59 2.03 -17.62 -6.58
N GLY A 60 2.94 -17.48 -7.55
CA GLY A 60 2.94 -16.38 -8.51
C GLY A 60 3.64 -15.09 -8.05
N TYR A 61 4.37 -15.12 -6.93
CA TYR A 61 5.22 -14.02 -6.44
C TYR A 61 4.50 -12.64 -6.46
N LYS A 62 5.16 -11.59 -6.98
CA LYS A 62 4.63 -10.22 -7.07
C LYS A 62 3.29 -10.16 -7.81
N ALA A 63 3.18 -10.84 -8.95
CA ALA A 63 1.95 -10.85 -9.74
C ALA A 63 0.79 -11.53 -9.00
N GLY A 64 1.06 -12.61 -8.27
CA GLY A 64 0.08 -13.31 -7.45
C GLY A 64 -0.40 -12.47 -6.26
N ASN A 65 0.52 -11.76 -5.61
CA ASN A 65 0.20 -10.88 -4.48
C ASN A 65 -0.69 -9.70 -4.94
N LEU A 66 -0.31 -9.06 -6.06
CA LEU A 66 -1.11 -8.00 -6.67
C LEU A 66 -2.50 -8.50 -7.08
N LYS A 67 -2.60 -9.66 -7.73
CA LYS A 67 -3.90 -10.24 -8.13
C LYS A 67 -4.82 -10.46 -6.93
N SER A 68 -4.28 -10.96 -5.81
CA SER A 68 -5.06 -11.16 -4.59
C SER A 68 -5.56 -9.84 -4.00
N ALA A 69 -4.71 -8.81 -3.98
CA ALA A 69 -5.09 -7.48 -3.51
C ALA A 69 -6.18 -6.84 -4.40
N MET A 70 -6.03 -6.96 -5.71
CA MET A 70 -6.97 -6.41 -6.70
C MET A 70 -8.35 -7.08 -6.68
N ASN A 71 -8.46 -8.33 -6.21
CA ASN A 71 -9.73 -9.04 -6.10
C ASN A 71 -10.59 -8.58 -4.90
N CYS A 72 -10.09 -7.69 -4.05
CA CYS A 72 -10.83 -7.24 -2.88
C CYS A 72 -11.92 -6.24 -3.26
N ASP A 73 -13.14 -6.41 -2.73
CA ASP A 73 -14.29 -5.62 -3.16
C ASP A 73 -14.12 -4.11 -2.94
N TYR A 74 -13.44 -3.71 -1.87
CA TYR A 74 -13.17 -2.30 -1.61
C TYR A 74 -12.26 -1.66 -2.67
N VAL A 75 -11.45 -2.43 -3.40
CA VAL A 75 -10.57 -1.90 -4.46
C VAL A 75 -11.39 -1.48 -5.68
N LYS A 76 -12.54 -2.13 -5.91
CA LYS A 76 -13.42 -1.84 -7.05
C LYS A 76 -14.00 -0.42 -7.01
N ALA A 77 -13.95 0.25 -5.87
CA ALA A 77 -14.36 1.65 -5.72
C ALA A 77 -13.31 2.66 -6.23
N TYR A 78 -12.10 2.20 -6.60
CA TYR A 78 -11.01 3.05 -7.04
C TYR A 78 -10.73 2.86 -8.54
N GLU A 79 -10.46 3.97 -9.24
CA GLU A 79 -10.25 4.00 -10.69
C GLU A 79 -8.80 3.69 -11.09
N PHE A 80 -7.84 4.15 -10.28
CA PHE A 80 -6.42 4.03 -10.55
C PHE A 80 -5.70 3.22 -9.48
N VAL A 81 -4.62 2.55 -9.88
CA VAL A 81 -3.74 1.81 -8.99
C VAL A 81 -2.30 2.23 -9.24
N ALA A 82 -1.65 2.73 -8.19
CA ALA A 82 -0.20 2.94 -8.17
C ALA A 82 0.47 1.77 -7.43
N ILE A 83 1.56 1.26 -7.99
CA ILE A 83 2.32 0.14 -7.41
C ILE A 83 3.71 0.67 -7.08
N PHE A 84 4.10 0.56 -5.81
CA PHE A 84 5.44 0.91 -5.33
C PHE A 84 6.13 -0.35 -4.83
N ASP A 85 7.42 -0.48 -5.13
CA ASP A 85 8.28 -1.48 -4.49
C ASP A 85 8.55 -1.11 -3.02
N ALA A 86 8.86 -2.11 -2.19
CA ALA A 86 8.95 -1.96 -0.74
C ALA A 86 10.11 -1.05 -0.26
N ASP A 87 11.05 -0.73 -1.15
CA ASP A 87 12.17 0.19 -0.94
C ASP A 87 11.98 1.55 -1.63
N PHE A 88 10.88 1.73 -2.37
CA PHE A 88 10.59 2.99 -3.04
C PHE A 88 9.92 3.99 -2.10
N GLN A 89 10.26 5.28 -2.26
CA GLN A 89 9.74 6.38 -1.47
C GLN A 89 9.21 7.45 -2.44
N PRO A 90 7.90 7.46 -2.75
CA PRO A 90 7.35 8.43 -3.67
C PRO A 90 7.41 9.84 -3.09
N ASN A 91 7.60 10.85 -3.96
CA ASN A 91 7.40 12.24 -3.58
C ASN A 91 5.91 12.47 -3.21
N PRO A 92 5.61 13.37 -2.26
CA PRO A 92 4.23 13.63 -1.85
C PRO A 92 3.29 14.02 -2.99
N ASP A 93 3.80 14.69 -4.03
CA ASP A 93 3.03 15.16 -5.18
C ASP A 93 2.92 14.14 -6.32
N TYR A 94 3.45 12.92 -6.15
CA TYR A 94 3.50 11.89 -7.18
C TYR A 94 2.15 11.65 -7.89
N LEU A 95 1.05 11.50 -7.13
CA LEU A 95 -0.28 11.27 -7.72
C LEU A 95 -0.79 12.51 -8.48
N LYS A 96 -0.53 13.72 -7.97
CA LYS A 96 -0.90 14.97 -8.65
C LYS A 96 -0.14 15.16 -9.96
N GLN A 97 1.10 14.68 -10.04
CA GLN A 97 1.90 14.73 -11.25
C GLN A 97 1.59 13.61 -12.25
N THR A 98 0.93 12.53 -11.85
CA THR A 98 0.73 11.36 -12.73
C THR A 98 -0.71 11.19 -13.19
N ILE A 99 -1.68 11.26 -12.27
CA ILE A 99 -3.10 11.00 -12.55
C ILE A 99 -3.71 11.93 -13.62
N PRO A 100 -3.39 13.25 -13.70
CA PRO A 100 -4.01 14.13 -14.70
C PRO A 100 -3.75 13.75 -16.16
N TYR A 101 -2.72 12.94 -16.44
CA TYR A 101 -2.36 12.51 -17.79
C TYR A 101 -3.20 11.33 -18.32
N PHE A 102 -4.01 10.69 -17.47
CA PHE A 102 -4.92 9.61 -17.88
C PHE A 102 -6.28 10.12 -18.39
N LYS A 103 -6.33 11.38 -18.80
CA LYS A 103 -7.50 12.01 -19.43
C LYS A 103 -7.45 11.91 -20.95
#